data_AF-A0AAV3AC16-F1
#
_entry.id   AF-A0AAV3AC16-F1
#
_cell.length_a   1.000
_cell.length_b   1.000
_cell.length_c   1.000
_cell.angle_alpha   90.00
_cell.angle_beta   90.00
_cell.angle_gamma   90.00
#
_symmetry.space_group_name_H-M   'P 1'
#
loop_
_entity.id
_entity.type
_entity.pdbx_description
1 polymer ?
#
loop_
_entity_poly.entity_id
_entity_poly.type
_entity_poly.pdbx_seq_one_letter_code
_entity_poly.pdbx_strand_id
1 'polypeptide(L)'
;MNSSRLVFRSQLPRKNDTYSYGPPPDSPPPTSEDFISFQLKCGLSLCRVCSCLAPKTCSKCHKVNYCSKLHQLMDWKLQHKQLCSESFDVQSVPVPDHGFLFPEYEIVTEPEETASDDDGTGMDLDTLTSEDISSCIESPMDNLKLDENELSAMAKQETKEDKAFNSFKKRISSEPEQVLRYCKGGEPLWLSLQHVPEKDDIPKCACGAERLFEFQVMPQLLNHLKVDSLEESIDWGVLAVYTCSANCNAEKHYVEEFLWKQDVPSNAI
;
A
#
# COMPACT_ATOMS: atom_id res chain seq x y z
N MET A 1 -14.40 14.71 0.27
CA MET A 1 -13.30 15.30 1.06
C MET A 1 -12.57 14.16 1.76
N ASN A 2 -11.27 14.00 1.48
CA ASN A 2 -10.38 12.87 1.80
C ASN A 2 -10.11 12.63 3.31
N SER A 3 -11.12 12.67 4.17
CA SER A 3 -10.96 12.89 5.62
C SER A 3 -10.57 11.69 6.50
N SER A 4 -9.77 10.73 6.03
CA SER A 4 -9.27 9.67 6.93
C SER A 4 -7.86 9.13 6.65
N ARG A 5 -7.13 9.71 5.70
CA ARG A 5 -5.77 9.25 5.34
C ARG A 5 -4.78 10.39 5.50
N LEU A 6 -3.76 10.18 6.32
CA LEU A 6 -2.69 11.13 6.58
C LEU A 6 -1.37 10.52 6.16
N VAL A 7 -0.50 11.32 5.55
CA VAL A 7 0.87 10.91 5.23
C VAL A 7 1.82 11.78 6.01
N PHE A 8 2.76 11.13 6.67
CA PHE A 8 3.76 11.78 7.50
C PHE A 8 5.15 11.34 7.06
N ARG A 9 6.01 12.31 6.77
CA ARG A 9 7.42 12.08 6.50
C ARG A 9 8.23 12.29 7.77
N SER A 10 9.07 11.32 8.10
CA SER A 10 10.13 11.45 9.09
C SER A 10 11.47 11.40 8.36
N GLN A 11 12.30 12.43 8.51
CA GLN A 11 13.59 12.51 7.84
C GLN A 11 14.70 12.43 8.89
N LEU A 12 15.40 11.30 8.92
CA LEU A 12 16.57 11.10 9.76
C LEU A 12 17.85 11.23 8.94
N PRO A 13 18.93 11.81 9.49
CA PRO A 13 20.23 11.74 8.85
C PRO A 13 20.66 10.28 8.69
N ARG A 14 21.43 9.98 7.62
CA ARG A 14 21.94 8.63 7.34
C ARG A 14 22.62 7.99 8.56
N LYS A 15 23.41 8.79 9.29
CA LYS A 15 23.93 8.41 10.60
C LYS A 15 22.97 8.95 11.66
N ASN A 16 22.27 8.06 12.37
CA ASN A 16 21.37 8.40 13.46
C ASN A 16 21.41 7.31 14.54
N ASP A 17 20.76 7.56 15.68
CA ASP A 17 20.78 6.65 16.85
C ASP A 17 19.72 5.53 16.78
N THR A 18 18.90 5.53 15.73
CA THR A 18 17.75 4.62 15.58
C THR A 18 18.05 3.45 14.64
N TYR A 19 18.72 3.72 13.52
CA TYR A 19 19.01 2.75 12.47
C TYR A 19 20.52 2.60 12.26
N SER A 20 20.95 1.38 11.89
CA SER A 20 22.32 1.10 11.47
C SER A 20 22.72 1.95 10.25
N TYR A 21 24.00 2.31 10.17
CA TYR A 21 24.51 3.11 9.05
C TYR A 21 24.53 2.36 7.71
N GLY A 22 24.80 1.05 7.76
CA GLY A 22 24.74 0.15 6.61
C GLY A 22 23.38 -0.56 6.54
N PRO A 23 22.99 -1.06 5.35
CA PRO A 23 21.79 -1.87 5.20
C PRO A 23 21.90 -3.16 6.03
N PRO A 24 20.77 -3.76 6.45
CA PRO A 24 20.77 -5.11 6.99
C PRO A 24 21.27 -6.12 5.94
N PRO A 25 21.81 -7.27 6.36
CA PRO A 25 22.17 -8.34 5.43
C PRO A 25 20.91 -8.97 4.81
N ASP A 26 21.02 -9.47 3.57
CA ASP A 26 19.92 -10.16 2.85
C ASP A 26 19.60 -11.55 3.41
N SER A 27 20.46 -12.08 4.27
CA SER A 27 20.19 -13.34 4.98
C SER A 27 19.12 -13.12 6.05
N PRO A 28 18.14 -14.02 6.20
CA PRO A 28 17.15 -13.89 7.25
C PRO A 28 17.84 -13.79 8.61
N PRO A 29 17.34 -12.92 9.52
CA PRO A 29 17.88 -12.85 10.87
C PRO A 29 17.82 -14.23 11.53
N PRO A 30 18.81 -14.59 12.36
CA PRO A 30 18.72 -15.83 13.13
C PRO A 30 17.42 -15.81 13.93
N THR A 31 16.67 -16.91 13.88
CA THR A 31 15.34 -17.09 14.52
C THR A 31 15.31 -16.91 16.04
N SER A 32 16.44 -16.57 16.66
CA SER A 32 16.64 -16.51 18.10
C SER A 32 16.68 -15.09 18.70
N GLU A 33 16.50 -14.02 17.92
CA GLU A 33 16.68 -12.63 18.42
C GLU A 33 15.44 -11.72 18.34
N ASP A 34 14.28 -12.24 17.97
CA ASP A 34 13.03 -11.46 17.96
C ASP A 34 12.42 -11.34 19.38
N PHE A 35 13.18 -10.76 20.31
CA PHE A 35 12.66 -10.39 21.61
C PHE A 35 11.83 -9.11 21.47
N ILE A 36 10.50 -9.24 21.51
CA ILE A 36 9.59 -8.09 21.51
C ILE A 36 9.73 -7.34 22.84
N SER A 37 10.58 -6.31 22.87
CA SER A 37 10.70 -5.46 24.05
C SER A 37 9.42 -4.68 24.30
N PHE A 38 8.60 -5.13 25.25
CA PHE A 38 7.42 -4.40 25.73
C PHE A 38 7.72 -3.14 26.56
N GLN A 39 8.97 -2.67 26.55
CA GLN A 39 9.38 -1.40 27.14
C GLN A 39 10.32 -0.68 26.18
N LEU A 40 10.03 0.60 25.93
CA LEU A 40 10.90 1.47 25.15
C LEU A 40 12.14 1.88 25.96
N LYS A 41 13.22 2.28 25.28
CA LYS A 41 14.44 2.80 25.91
C LYS A 41 14.18 3.98 26.85
N CYS A 42 13.12 4.76 26.61
CA CYS A 42 12.69 5.87 27.47
C CYS A 42 11.90 5.43 28.72
N GLY A 43 11.71 4.12 28.93
CA GLY A 43 11.00 3.55 30.08
C GLY A 43 9.49 3.37 29.89
N LEU A 44 8.91 3.86 28.80
CA LEU A 44 7.48 3.71 28.52
C LEU A 44 7.13 2.25 28.18
N SER A 45 6.08 1.74 28.81
CA SER A 45 5.58 0.38 28.58
C SER A 45 4.68 0.31 27.35
N LEU A 46 4.77 -0.81 26.64
CA LEU A 46 4.00 -1.12 25.45
C LEU A 46 2.96 -2.20 25.74
N CYS A 47 1.90 -2.20 24.95
CA CYS A 47 0.81 -3.14 25.08
C CYS A 47 1.28 -4.50 24.61
N ARG A 48 1.09 -5.54 25.43
CA ARG A 48 1.47 -6.90 25.02
C ARG A 48 0.77 -7.40 23.76
N VAL A 49 -0.39 -6.83 23.42
CA VAL A 49 -1.25 -7.28 22.31
C VAL A 49 -0.94 -6.55 21.00
N CYS A 50 -0.69 -5.24 21.05
CA CYS A 50 -0.58 -4.40 19.85
C CYS A 50 0.65 -3.50 19.83
N SER A 51 1.52 -3.59 20.84
CA SER A 51 2.74 -2.78 20.99
C SER A 51 2.53 -1.26 21.04
N CYS A 52 1.30 -0.74 21.09
CA CYS A 52 1.03 0.68 21.37
C CYS A 52 1.32 1.04 22.82
N LEU A 53 1.44 2.34 23.12
CA LEU A 53 1.64 2.84 24.48
C LEU A 53 0.60 2.27 25.47
N ALA A 54 1.08 1.71 26.58
CA ALA A 54 0.26 0.97 27.52
C ALA A 54 0.42 1.45 28.97
N PRO A 55 -0.42 2.42 29.38
CA PRO A 55 -0.34 2.98 30.73
C PRO A 55 -0.94 2.06 31.81
N LYS A 56 -1.72 1.03 31.44
CA LYS A 56 -2.43 0.18 32.39
C LYS A 56 -1.67 -1.11 32.62
N THR A 57 -1.28 -1.39 33.85
CA THR A 57 -0.62 -2.63 34.23
C THR A 57 -1.64 -3.63 34.80
N CYS A 58 -1.45 -4.92 34.56
CA CYS A 58 -2.25 -5.97 35.19
C CYS A 58 -2.17 -5.84 36.72
N SER A 59 -3.31 -5.70 37.39
CA SER A 59 -3.39 -5.47 38.84
C SER A 59 -3.04 -6.70 39.68
N LYS A 60 -2.91 -7.89 39.07
CA LYS A 60 -2.58 -9.13 39.77
C LYS A 60 -1.08 -9.43 39.75
N CYS A 61 -0.46 -9.41 38.58
CA CYS A 61 0.98 -9.72 38.46
C CYS A 61 1.88 -8.49 38.39
N HIS A 62 1.34 -7.33 38.00
CA HIS A 62 2.10 -6.10 37.74
C HIS A 62 3.23 -6.22 36.69
N LYS A 63 3.24 -7.28 35.88
CA LYS A 63 4.29 -7.56 34.87
C LYS A 63 3.92 -7.16 33.45
N VAL A 64 2.63 -7.12 33.12
CA VAL A 64 2.14 -6.92 31.75
C VAL A 64 1.34 -5.63 31.66
N ASN A 65 1.53 -4.90 30.56
CA ASN A 65 0.85 -3.64 30.30
C ASN A 65 -0.11 -3.75 29.10
N TYR A 66 -1.21 -3.01 29.16
CA TYR A 66 -2.23 -2.93 28.13
C TYR A 66 -2.61 -1.46 27.83
N CYS A 67 -2.86 -1.15 26.55
CA CYS A 67 -3.40 0.15 26.17
C CYS A 67 -4.88 0.31 26.57
N SER A 68 -5.63 -0.80 26.63
CA SER A 68 -7.06 -0.81 26.88
C SER A 68 -7.51 -2.03 27.69
N LYS A 69 -8.71 -1.93 28.29
CA LYS A 69 -9.36 -3.08 28.95
C LYS A 69 -9.73 -4.17 27.94
N LEU A 70 -10.01 -3.78 26.69
CA LEU A 70 -10.35 -4.71 25.61
C LEU A 70 -9.15 -5.62 25.29
N HIS A 71 -7.96 -5.06 25.07
CA HIS A 71 -6.75 -5.86 24.83
C HIS A 71 -6.37 -6.73 26.04
N GLN A 72 -6.56 -6.23 27.27
CA GLN A 72 -6.37 -7.05 28.47
C GLN A 72 -7.30 -8.28 28.45
N LEU A 73 -8.58 -8.12 28.11
CA LEU A 73 -9.54 -9.23 28.08
C LEU A 73 -9.24 -10.22 26.95
N MET A 74 -8.75 -9.75 25.81
CA MET A 74 -8.33 -10.61 24.70
C MET A 74 -7.15 -11.50 25.09
N ASP A 75 -6.05 -10.89 25.55
CA ASP A 75 -4.88 -11.65 26.02
C ASP A 75 -5.22 -12.57 27.20
N TRP A 76 -6.10 -12.12 28.11
CA TRP A 76 -6.56 -12.95 29.23
C TRP A 76 -7.27 -14.23 28.77
N LYS A 77 -8.11 -14.15 27.74
CA LYS A 77 -8.81 -15.33 27.20
C LYS A 77 -7.86 -16.30 26.50
N LEU A 78 -6.84 -15.79 25.81
CA LEU A 78 -5.94 -16.58 24.98
C LEU A 78 -4.78 -17.18 25.77
N GLN A 79 -4.10 -16.41 26.63
CA GLN A 79 -2.83 -16.85 27.22
C GLN A 79 -2.57 -16.29 28.63
N HIS A 80 -2.78 -14.99 28.86
CA HIS A 80 -2.32 -14.33 30.10
C HIS A 80 -2.95 -14.89 31.39
N LYS A 81 -4.18 -15.43 31.34
CA LYS A 81 -4.83 -16.04 32.52
C LYS A 81 -3.97 -17.15 33.17
N GLN A 82 -3.32 -17.96 32.35
CA GLN A 82 -2.49 -19.08 32.80
C GLN A 82 -1.16 -18.55 33.35
N LEU A 83 -0.52 -17.64 32.60
CA LEU A 83 0.77 -17.05 32.94
C LEU A 83 0.73 -16.15 34.17
N CYS A 84 -0.37 -15.43 34.39
CA CYS A 84 -0.46 -14.37 35.42
C CYS A 84 -0.16 -14.86 36.85
N SER A 85 -0.30 -16.16 37.11
CA SER A 85 -0.06 -16.74 38.43
C SER A 85 1.32 -17.42 38.56
N GLU A 86 2.09 -17.45 37.48
CA GLU A 86 3.40 -18.10 37.40
C GLU A 86 4.54 -17.07 37.42
N SER A 87 5.75 -17.50 37.77
CA SER A 87 6.97 -16.71 37.59
C SER A 87 7.40 -16.79 36.12
N PHE A 88 6.67 -16.11 35.23
CA PHE A 88 7.05 -16.00 33.82
C PHE A 88 7.83 -14.71 33.55
N ASP A 89 8.65 -14.77 32.50
CA ASP A 89 9.25 -13.63 31.84
C ASP A 89 8.36 -13.24 30.64
N VAL A 90 7.98 -11.96 30.57
CA VAL A 90 7.07 -11.45 29.53
C VAL A 90 7.76 -11.48 28.16
N GLN A 91 9.09 -11.32 28.14
CA GLN A 91 9.89 -11.26 26.92
C GLN A 91 10.07 -12.63 26.26
N SER A 92 10.05 -13.70 27.05
CA SER A 92 10.27 -15.06 26.57
C SER A 92 9.00 -15.77 26.11
N VAL A 93 7.82 -15.16 26.30
CA VAL A 93 6.54 -15.80 26.02
C VAL A 93 5.90 -15.16 24.78
N PRO A 94 5.75 -15.93 23.67
CA PRO A 94 5.16 -15.43 22.44
C PRO A 94 3.77 -14.85 22.68
N VAL A 95 3.50 -13.73 22.03
CA VAL A 95 2.16 -13.13 21.97
C VAL A 95 1.31 -14.03 21.06
N PRO A 96 0.13 -14.48 21.49
CA PRO A 96 -0.72 -15.29 20.64
C PRO A 96 -1.20 -14.48 19.43
N ASP A 97 -1.50 -15.16 18.33
CA ASP A 97 -2.22 -14.51 17.24
C ASP A 97 -3.65 -14.18 17.72
N HIS A 98 -4.01 -12.91 17.61
CA HIS A 98 -5.31 -12.41 18.02
C HIS A 98 -6.30 -12.31 16.85
N GLY A 99 -5.86 -12.60 15.63
CA GLY A 99 -6.69 -12.63 14.42
C GLY A 99 -7.06 -11.26 13.84
N PHE A 100 -6.42 -10.17 14.29
CA PHE A 100 -6.65 -8.82 13.78
C PHE A 100 -5.40 -8.16 13.17
N LEU A 101 -4.24 -8.82 13.26
CA LEU A 101 -3.01 -8.31 12.66
C LEU A 101 -2.99 -8.68 11.18
N PHE A 102 -2.53 -7.75 10.34
CA PHE A 102 -2.29 -8.06 8.93
C PHE A 102 -1.10 -9.00 8.79
N PRO A 103 -1.08 -9.84 7.75
CA PRO A 103 0.13 -10.60 7.43
C PRO A 103 1.28 -9.66 7.07
N GLU A 104 2.50 -10.04 7.43
CA GLU A 104 3.71 -9.28 7.15
C GLU A 104 4.38 -9.83 5.88
N TYR A 105 4.84 -8.93 5.03
CA TYR A 105 5.51 -9.24 3.76
C TYR A 105 6.74 -8.35 3.59
N GLU A 106 7.78 -8.89 2.96
CA GLU A 106 8.92 -8.12 2.49
C GLU A 106 8.60 -7.50 1.12
N ILE A 107 8.93 -6.22 0.94
CA ILE A 107 8.80 -5.55 -0.36
C ILE A 107 10.09 -5.75 -1.14
N VAL A 108 10.01 -6.53 -2.21
CA VAL A 108 11.11 -6.67 -3.18
C VAL A 108 11.13 -5.43 -4.08
N THR A 109 12.31 -4.83 -4.25
CA THR A 109 12.49 -3.62 -5.06
C THR A 109 13.16 -3.95 -6.38
N GLU A 110 12.45 -3.69 -7.48
CA GLU A 110 12.95 -3.95 -8.83
C GLU A 110 12.71 -2.72 -9.72
N PRO A 111 13.59 -2.45 -10.70
CA PRO A 111 13.37 -1.37 -11.66
C PRO A 111 12.17 -1.69 -12.56
N GLU A 112 11.35 -0.69 -12.83
CA GLU A 112 10.25 -0.81 -13.80
C GLU A 112 10.84 -0.88 -15.23
N GLU A 113 10.63 -1.99 -15.93
CA GLU A 113 10.98 -2.11 -17.34
C GLU A 113 10.02 -1.28 -18.19
N THR A 114 10.37 -0.03 -18.45
CA THR A 114 9.71 0.75 -19.48
C THR A 114 10.25 0.28 -20.83
N ALA A 115 9.38 -0.15 -21.74
CA ALA A 115 9.75 -0.36 -23.14
C ALA A 115 10.50 0.90 -23.62
N SER A 116 11.79 0.76 -23.85
CA SER A 116 12.67 1.87 -24.20
C SER A 116 12.16 2.60 -25.44
N ASP A 117 12.12 3.92 -25.39
CA ASP A 117 11.91 4.84 -26.53
C ASP A 117 13.07 4.78 -27.55
N ASP A 118 13.64 3.59 -27.83
CA ASP A 118 14.70 3.34 -28.83
C ASP A 118 14.22 2.40 -29.94
N ASP A 119 12.93 2.47 -30.28
CA ASP A 119 12.54 2.17 -31.65
C ASP A 119 12.09 3.47 -32.31
N GLY A 120 12.99 4.05 -33.09
CA GLY A 120 12.74 5.14 -34.03
C GLY A 120 11.81 4.72 -35.17
N THR A 121 10.75 3.99 -34.88
CA THR A 121 9.60 3.80 -35.74
C THR A 121 8.36 4.26 -34.97
N GLY A 122 7.86 5.44 -35.32
CA GLY A 122 6.50 5.80 -34.98
C GLY A 122 5.57 4.79 -35.65
N MET A 123 5.14 3.77 -34.91
CA MET A 123 3.99 2.97 -35.31
C MET A 123 2.74 3.78 -35.01
N ASP A 124 2.30 4.49 -36.04
CA ASP A 124 0.94 4.97 -36.16
C ASP A 124 -0.01 3.76 -36.02
N LEU A 125 -0.83 3.77 -34.97
CA LEU A 125 -1.77 2.69 -34.60
C LEU A 125 -2.93 2.56 -35.60
N ASP A 126 -2.94 3.32 -36.69
CA ASP A 126 -3.98 3.34 -37.70
C ASP A 126 -3.83 2.25 -38.80
N THR A 127 -2.85 1.33 -38.69
CA THR A 127 -2.63 0.28 -39.71
C THR A 127 -2.59 -1.14 -39.15
N LEU A 128 -3.57 -1.52 -38.33
CA LEU A 128 -3.90 -2.93 -38.14
C LEU A 128 -5.08 -3.28 -39.04
N THR A 129 -4.81 -4.03 -40.12
CA THR A 129 -5.84 -4.49 -41.05
C THR A 129 -6.63 -5.63 -40.43
N SER A 130 -7.91 -5.72 -40.80
CA SER A 130 -8.90 -6.69 -40.29
C SER A 130 -8.53 -8.17 -40.49
N GLU A 131 -7.40 -8.46 -41.14
CA GLU A 131 -6.95 -9.80 -41.49
C GLU A 131 -6.14 -10.46 -40.37
N ASP A 132 -5.54 -9.69 -39.45
CA ASP A 132 -4.69 -10.24 -38.38
C ASP A 132 -5.48 -10.75 -37.16
N ILE A 133 -6.72 -10.28 -36.97
CA ILE A 133 -7.59 -10.65 -35.83
C ILE A 133 -8.39 -11.95 -36.13
N SER A 134 -8.47 -12.34 -37.41
CA SER A 134 -9.31 -13.46 -37.85
C SER A 134 -8.74 -14.86 -37.55
N SER A 135 -7.54 -14.97 -36.99
CA SER A 135 -6.85 -16.27 -36.84
C SER A 135 -7.10 -17.00 -35.52
N CYS A 136 -7.83 -16.41 -34.57
CA CYS A 136 -7.88 -16.90 -33.18
C CYS A 136 -9.26 -17.41 -32.70
N ILE A 137 -10.27 -17.55 -33.57
CA ILE A 137 -11.59 -18.04 -33.15
C ILE A 137 -12.09 -19.13 -34.11
N GLU A 138 -11.55 -20.34 -33.97
CA GLU A 138 -12.23 -21.55 -34.46
C GLU A 138 -12.90 -22.25 -33.29
N SER A 139 -14.21 -22.03 -33.12
CA SER A 139 -15.12 -22.96 -32.44
C SER A 139 -16.56 -22.70 -32.88
N PRO A 140 -17.34 -23.72 -33.29
CA PRO A 140 -18.67 -23.53 -33.83
C PRO A 140 -19.73 -23.61 -32.71
N MET A 141 -20.48 -22.53 -32.51
CA MET A 141 -21.81 -22.60 -31.90
C MET A 141 -22.75 -21.66 -32.66
N ASP A 142 -23.77 -22.26 -33.24
CA ASP A 142 -24.65 -21.73 -34.27
C ASP A 142 -25.81 -20.89 -33.68
N ASN A 143 -26.27 -19.90 -34.46
CA ASN A 143 -27.56 -19.20 -34.40
C ASN A 143 -27.86 -18.07 -33.38
N LEU A 144 -27.06 -16.99 -33.41
CA LEU A 144 -27.60 -15.63 -33.29
C LEU A 144 -26.92 -14.73 -34.35
N LYS A 145 -27.64 -14.39 -35.43
CA LYS A 145 -27.17 -13.39 -36.40
C LYS A 145 -27.29 -11.98 -35.80
N LEU A 146 -26.34 -11.63 -34.94
CA LEU A 146 -26.00 -10.25 -34.65
C LEU A 146 -24.92 -9.85 -35.65
N ASP A 147 -25.05 -8.67 -36.27
CA ASP A 147 -24.07 -8.16 -37.22
C ASP A 147 -22.72 -7.96 -36.50
N GLU A 148 -21.67 -8.65 -36.97
CA GLU A 148 -20.30 -8.53 -36.43
C GLU A 148 -19.79 -7.08 -36.50
N ASN A 149 -20.29 -6.30 -37.47
CA ASN A 149 -19.98 -4.87 -37.55
C ASN A 149 -20.68 -4.05 -36.47
N GLU A 150 -21.90 -4.39 -36.08
CA GLU A 150 -22.59 -3.71 -34.97
C GLU A 150 -22.00 -4.11 -33.61
N LEU A 151 -21.66 -5.39 -33.41
CA LEU A 151 -21.03 -5.87 -32.17
C LEU A 151 -19.61 -5.31 -31.99
N SER A 152 -18.84 -5.22 -33.08
CA SER A 152 -17.51 -4.58 -33.05
C SER A 152 -17.60 -3.05 -32.97
N ALA A 153 -18.60 -2.40 -33.57
CA ALA A 153 -18.83 -0.96 -33.41
C ALA A 153 -19.28 -0.59 -31.98
N MET A 154 -20.06 -1.46 -31.34
CA MET A 154 -20.40 -1.34 -29.91
C MET A 154 -19.18 -1.58 -29.00
N ALA A 155 -18.27 -2.49 -29.37
CA ALA A 155 -17.00 -2.71 -28.68
C ALA A 155 -15.94 -1.61 -28.94
N LYS A 156 -16.05 -0.88 -30.06
CA LYS A 156 -15.12 0.18 -30.49
C LYS A 156 -15.47 1.58 -29.99
N GLN A 157 -16.57 1.76 -29.26
CA GLN A 157 -16.79 3.01 -28.53
C GLN A 157 -15.92 3.02 -27.27
N GLU A 158 -14.60 2.96 -27.46
CA GLU A 158 -13.64 3.23 -26.40
C GLU A 158 -13.83 4.67 -25.94
N THR A 159 -14.39 4.84 -24.76
CA THR A 159 -14.42 6.14 -24.11
C THR A 159 -12.99 6.53 -23.73
N LYS A 160 -12.76 7.83 -23.48
CA LYS A 160 -11.44 8.27 -22.98
C LYS A 160 -11.08 7.61 -21.63
N GLU A 161 -12.08 7.15 -20.89
CA GLU A 161 -11.91 6.42 -19.63
C GLU A 161 -11.36 5.01 -19.87
N ASP A 162 -11.90 4.31 -20.89
CA ASP A 162 -11.40 2.99 -21.29
C ASP A 162 -9.93 3.05 -21.72
N LYS A 163 -9.53 4.14 -22.40
CA LYS A 163 -8.12 4.35 -22.80
C LYS A 163 -7.18 4.53 -21.61
N ALA A 164 -7.59 5.29 -20.59
CA ALA A 164 -6.79 5.46 -19.38
C ALA A 164 -6.65 4.14 -18.61
N PHE A 165 -7.75 3.41 -18.47
CA PHE A 165 -7.76 2.12 -17.79
C PHE A 165 -6.96 1.05 -18.57
N ASN A 166 -7.06 1.02 -19.89
CA ASN A 166 -6.27 0.11 -20.73
C ASN A 166 -4.77 0.46 -20.67
N SER A 167 -4.42 1.74 -20.62
CA SER A 167 -3.02 2.18 -20.43
C SER A 167 -2.48 1.76 -19.07
N PHE A 168 -3.29 1.91 -18.01
CA PHE A 168 -3.00 1.41 -16.67
C PHE A 168 -2.74 -0.11 -16.67
N LYS A 169 -3.67 -0.88 -17.26
CA LYS A 169 -3.55 -2.34 -17.38
C LYS A 169 -2.30 -2.77 -18.15
N LYS A 170 -2.04 -2.13 -19.29
CA LYS A 170 -0.86 -2.42 -20.13
C LYS A 170 0.44 -2.11 -19.39
N ARG A 171 0.48 -1.03 -18.61
CA ARG A 171 1.69 -0.70 -17.84
C ARG A 171 1.94 -1.71 -16.72
N ILE A 172 0.89 -2.18 -16.05
CA ILE A 172 0.99 -3.12 -14.92
C ILE A 172 1.11 -4.56 -15.37
N SER A 173 0.78 -4.89 -16.63
CA SER A 173 0.83 -6.29 -17.10
C SER A 173 2.22 -6.92 -17.05
N SER A 174 3.28 -6.12 -17.03
CA SER A 174 4.65 -6.62 -16.81
C SER A 174 4.88 -7.09 -15.39
N GLU A 175 4.25 -6.45 -14.40
CA GLU A 175 4.36 -6.82 -12.98
C GLU A 175 3.01 -6.65 -12.26
N PRO A 176 2.10 -7.63 -12.37
CA PRO A 176 0.76 -7.53 -11.83
C PRO A 176 0.72 -7.57 -10.30
N GLU A 177 1.73 -8.12 -9.62
CA GLU A 177 1.81 -8.19 -8.15
C GLU A 177 2.36 -6.89 -7.53
N GLN A 178 2.66 -5.88 -8.36
CA GLN A 178 3.16 -4.58 -7.90
C GLN A 178 2.20 -3.92 -6.89
N VAL A 179 2.65 -3.78 -5.65
CA VAL A 179 1.91 -3.08 -4.57
C VAL A 179 2.29 -1.61 -4.42
N LEU A 180 3.46 -1.20 -4.93
CA LEU A 180 3.99 0.15 -4.84
C LEU A 180 4.77 0.52 -6.11
N ARG A 181 4.59 1.76 -6.58
CA ARG A 181 5.37 2.33 -7.68
C ARG A 181 6.05 3.61 -7.23
N TYR A 182 7.38 3.60 -7.21
CA TYR A 182 8.19 4.77 -6.83
C TYR A 182 8.68 5.51 -8.06
N CYS A 183 8.40 6.81 -8.16
CA CYS A 183 8.83 7.64 -9.29
C CYS A 183 8.86 9.13 -8.89
N LYS A 184 9.91 9.51 -8.15
CA LYS A 184 10.02 10.87 -7.62
C LYS A 184 10.15 11.93 -8.72
N GLY A 185 9.25 12.90 -8.71
CA GLY A 185 9.14 13.97 -9.70
C GLY A 185 8.53 13.53 -11.03
N GLY A 186 8.13 12.26 -11.16
CA GLY A 186 7.42 11.76 -12.33
C GLY A 186 5.91 11.99 -12.25
N GLU A 187 5.18 11.23 -13.06
CA GLU A 187 3.71 11.28 -13.10
C GLU A 187 3.09 10.03 -12.46
N PRO A 188 1.99 10.19 -11.69
CA PRO A 188 1.21 9.07 -11.21
C PRO A 188 0.50 8.35 -12.36
N LEU A 189 0.41 7.03 -12.25
CA LEU A 189 -0.37 6.17 -13.12
C LEU A 189 -1.80 6.07 -12.56
N TRP A 190 -2.75 6.70 -13.25
CA TRP A 190 -4.16 6.77 -12.83
C TRP A 190 -5.02 5.69 -13.49
N LEU A 191 -6.06 5.24 -12.79
CA LEU A 191 -7.08 4.31 -13.31
C LEU A 191 -8.08 5.01 -14.25
N SER A 192 -8.31 6.30 -14.01
CA SER A 192 -9.25 7.12 -14.76
C SER A 192 -8.68 8.53 -14.94
N LEU A 193 -9.16 9.24 -15.96
CA LEU A 193 -8.89 10.67 -16.14
C LEU A 193 -9.78 11.54 -15.23
N GLN A 194 -10.81 10.96 -14.61
CA GLN A 194 -11.63 11.64 -13.63
C GLN A 194 -10.99 11.60 -12.24
N HIS A 195 -11.26 12.62 -11.42
CA HIS A 195 -10.76 12.70 -10.04
C HIS A 195 -9.22 12.63 -9.92
N VAL A 196 -8.53 13.21 -10.91
CA VAL A 196 -7.09 13.44 -10.91
C VAL A 196 -6.84 14.85 -10.35
N PRO A 197 -5.84 15.06 -9.48
CA PRO A 197 -5.57 16.38 -8.92
C PRO A 197 -5.03 17.32 -9.98
N GLU A 198 -5.53 18.55 -10.01
CA GLU A 198 -4.87 19.65 -10.68
C GLU A 198 -3.68 20.16 -9.84
N LYS A 199 -2.81 20.98 -10.43
CA LYS A 199 -1.64 21.53 -9.72
C LYS A 199 -2.05 22.35 -8.49
N ASP A 200 -3.17 23.06 -8.58
CA ASP A 200 -3.67 23.91 -7.49
C ASP A 200 -4.37 23.10 -6.38
N ASP A 201 -4.75 21.84 -6.65
CA ASP A 201 -5.30 20.92 -5.64
C ASP A 201 -4.23 20.38 -4.70
N ILE A 202 -2.96 20.47 -5.09
CA ILE A 202 -1.82 20.00 -4.29
C ILE A 202 -1.30 21.18 -3.45
N PRO A 203 -1.56 21.19 -2.14
CA PRO A 203 -1.13 22.30 -1.30
C PRO A 203 0.40 22.36 -1.21
N LYS A 204 0.92 23.58 -1.04
CA LYS A 204 2.34 23.79 -0.74
C LYS A 204 2.72 23.19 0.60
N CYS A 205 3.99 22.81 0.72
CA CYS A 205 4.55 22.39 1.99
C CYS A 205 4.52 23.54 3.01
N ALA A 206 4.53 23.21 4.30
CA ALA A 206 4.59 24.19 5.39
C ALA A 206 5.82 25.12 5.31
N CYS A 207 6.89 24.70 4.64
CA CYS A 207 8.07 25.53 4.37
C CYS A 207 7.89 26.51 3.18
N GLY A 208 6.77 26.42 2.45
CA GLY A 208 6.47 27.23 1.27
C GLY A 208 6.87 26.61 -0.07
N ALA A 209 7.62 25.49 -0.07
CA ALA A 209 8.01 24.80 -1.30
C ALA A 209 6.84 23.99 -1.91
N GLU A 210 6.88 23.77 -3.23
CA GLU A 210 5.93 22.89 -3.92
C GLU A 210 6.11 21.44 -3.47
N ARG A 211 5.03 20.65 -3.56
CA ARG A 211 5.09 19.20 -3.40
C ARG A 211 5.14 18.51 -4.76
N LEU A 212 5.96 17.48 -4.87
CA LEU A 212 6.12 16.67 -6.08
C LEU A 212 5.63 15.26 -5.80
N PHE A 213 5.11 14.59 -6.83
CA PHE A 213 4.82 13.18 -6.74
C PHE A 213 6.08 12.39 -6.33
N GLU A 214 5.96 11.49 -5.36
CA GLU A 214 7.08 10.65 -4.92
C GLU A 214 6.83 9.17 -5.25
N PHE A 215 5.68 8.65 -4.85
CA PHE A 215 5.28 7.27 -5.11
C PHE A 215 3.76 7.12 -5.06
N GLN A 216 3.27 6.01 -5.57
CA GLN A 216 1.88 5.59 -5.43
C GLN A 216 1.75 4.19 -4.83
N VAL A 217 0.70 3.99 -4.03
CA VAL A 217 0.29 2.67 -3.55
C VAL A 217 -0.77 2.13 -4.50
N MET A 218 -0.52 0.92 -4.99
CA MET A 218 -1.34 0.23 -5.98
C MET A 218 -2.50 -0.50 -5.31
N PRO A 219 -3.63 -0.71 -6.03
CA PRO A 219 -4.78 -1.43 -5.49
C PRO A 219 -4.48 -2.89 -5.18
N GLN A 220 -3.49 -3.51 -5.85
CA GLN A 220 -3.12 -4.90 -5.64
C GLN A 220 -2.68 -5.22 -4.21
N LEU A 221 -2.21 -4.23 -3.45
CA LEU A 221 -1.92 -4.41 -2.02
C LEU A 221 -3.13 -4.93 -1.24
N LEU A 222 -4.35 -4.57 -1.64
CA LEU A 222 -5.59 -5.03 -1.00
C LEU A 222 -5.72 -6.56 -0.98
N ASN A 223 -5.23 -7.24 -2.02
CA ASN A 223 -5.25 -8.70 -2.11
C ASN A 223 -4.36 -9.38 -1.05
N HIS A 224 -3.37 -8.66 -0.52
CA HIS A 224 -2.44 -9.18 0.49
C HIS A 224 -2.89 -8.89 1.92
N LEU A 225 -3.82 -7.95 2.14
CA LEU A 225 -4.27 -7.57 3.48
C LEU A 225 -5.25 -8.59 4.10
N LYS A 226 -5.80 -9.52 3.32
CA LYS A 226 -6.75 -10.57 3.76
C LYS A 226 -7.96 -10.03 4.56
N VAL A 227 -8.50 -8.89 4.13
CA VAL A 227 -9.66 -8.24 4.76
C VAL A 227 -10.95 -8.77 4.10
N ASP A 228 -11.38 -9.96 4.50
CA ASP A 228 -12.56 -10.63 3.90
C ASP A 228 -13.91 -10.24 4.57
N SER A 229 -13.92 -9.21 5.42
CA SER A 229 -15.13 -8.79 6.14
C SER A 229 -15.86 -7.65 5.42
N LEU A 230 -17.14 -7.86 5.12
CA LEU A 230 -18.00 -6.88 4.42
C LEU A 230 -18.25 -5.58 5.21
N GLU A 231 -18.03 -5.59 6.53
CA GLU A 231 -18.30 -4.46 7.43
C GLU A 231 -17.09 -3.51 7.59
N GLU A 232 -15.87 -3.97 7.27
CA GLU A 232 -14.62 -3.22 7.38
C GLU A 232 -13.83 -3.21 6.05
N SER A 233 -14.54 -3.04 4.93
CA SER A 233 -13.89 -3.05 3.61
C SER A 233 -12.96 -1.84 3.43
N ILE A 234 -11.70 -2.14 3.12
CA ILE A 234 -10.71 -1.14 2.75
C ILE A 234 -10.60 -1.19 1.24
N ASP A 235 -10.89 -0.07 0.58
CA ASP A 235 -10.79 0.03 -0.88
C ASP A 235 -10.22 1.37 -1.33
N TRP A 236 -9.42 1.31 -2.39
CA TRP A 236 -8.88 2.43 -3.13
C TRP A 236 -8.48 1.97 -4.54
N GLY A 237 -8.57 2.89 -5.50
CA GLY A 237 -8.00 2.69 -6.83
C GLY A 237 -6.51 2.99 -6.85
N VAL A 238 -6.11 4.23 -6.54
CA VAL A 238 -4.70 4.64 -6.45
C VAL A 238 -4.53 5.60 -5.28
N LEU A 239 -3.48 5.43 -4.48
CA LEU A 239 -3.05 6.43 -3.50
C LEU A 239 -1.76 7.08 -3.98
N ALA A 240 -1.82 8.31 -4.48
CA ALA A 240 -0.65 9.06 -4.92
C ALA A 240 -0.14 9.95 -3.78
N VAL A 241 1.15 9.82 -3.45
CA VAL A 241 1.80 10.56 -2.38
C VAL A 241 2.68 11.65 -2.96
N TYR A 242 2.51 12.87 -2.43
CA TYR A 242 3.24 14.06 -2.83
C TYR A 242 4.05 14.59 -1.65
N THR A 243 5.35 14.79 -1.85
CA THR A 243 6.30 15.20 -0.81
C THR A 243 6.97 16.52 -1.14
N CYS A 244 7.47 17.22 -0.12
CA CYS A 244 8.18 18.49 -0.29
C CYS A 244 9.38 18.40 -1.25
N SER A 245 9.37 19.20 -2.32
CA SER A 245 10.48 19.32 -3.29
C SER A 245 11.81 19.73 -2.66
N ALA A 246 11.77 20.64 -1.67
CA ALA A 246 12.95 21.08 -0.94
C ALA A 246 13.42 20.09 0.15
N ASN A 247 12.74 18.95 0.33
CA ASN A 247 12.94 18.00 1.42
C ASN A 247 13.10 18.70 2.78
N CYS A 248 12.21 19.64 3.11
CA CYS A 248 12.36 20.43 4.33
C CYS A 248 12.39 19.53 5.57
N ASN A 249 13.29 19.79 6.49
CA ASN A 249 13.36 19.01 7.73
C ASN A 249 12.67 19.78 8.85
N ALA A 250 11.79 19.10 9.58
CA ALA A 250 11.35 19.58 10.89
C ALA A 250 12.15 18.78 11.91
N GLU A 251 13.22 19.35 12.46
CA GLU A 251 14.30 18.62 13.16
C GLU A 251 13.89 17.70 14.33
N LYS A 252 12.61 17.66 14.75
CA LYS A 252 12.06 16.74 15.77
C LYS A 252 10.60 16.35 15.55
N HIS A 253 10.04 16.57 14.37
CA HIS A 253 8.61 16.36 14.11
C HIS A 253 8.38 15.65 12.78
N TYR A 254 7.32 14.85 12.75
CA TYR A 254 6.75 14.38 11.49
C TYR A 254 6.26 15.58 10.67
N VAL A 255 6.63 15.61 9.40
CA VAL A 255 6.12 16.60 8.44
C VAL A 255 4.92 15.99 7.74
N GLU A 256 3.78 16.66 7.81
CA GLU A 256 2.59 16.24 7.07
C GLU A 256 2.79 16.49 5.57
N GLU A 257 2.70 15.41 4.81
CA GLU A 257 2.76 15.41 3.35
C GLU A 257 1.36 15.15 2.77
N PHE A 258 1.25 15.26 1.45
CA PHE A 258 -0.07 15.24 0.82
C PHE A 258 -0.34 13.88 0.17
N LEU A 259 -1.59 13.41 0.33
CA LEU A 259 -2.08 12.19 -0.30
C LEU A 259 -3.32 12.51 -1.13
N TRP A 260 -3.28 12.07 -2.38
CA TRP A 260 -4.44 12.04 -3.25
C TRP A 260 -4.95 10.61 -3.39
N LYS A 261 -6.26 10.43 -3.21
CA LYS A 261 -6.94 9.15 -3.42
C LYS A 261 -7.77 9.23 -4.70
N GLN A 262 -7.57 8.27 -5.59
CA GLN A 262 -8.53 7.95 -6.64
C GLN A 262 -9.25 6.65 -6.26
N ASP A 263 -10.58 6.66 -6.30
CA ASP A 263 -11.42 5.48 -6.08
C ASP A 263 -11.53 4.62 -7.34
N VAL A 264 -11.87 3.34 -7.18
CA VAL A 264 -12.13 2.45 -8.31
C VAL A 264 -13.37 2.96 -9.06
N PRO A 265 -13.33 3.11 -10.40
CA PRO A 265 -14.48 3.55 -11.17
C PRO A 265 -15.64 2.56 -11.02
N SER A 266 -16.86 3.06 -10.78
CA SER A 266 -18.05 2.22 -10.54
C SER A 266 -18.46 1.34 -11.74
N ASN A 267 -17.88 1.58 -12.93
CA ASN A 267 -18.13 0.80 -14.15
C ASN A 267 -17.13 -0.36 -14.34
N ALA A 268 -16.21 -0.61 -13.39
CA ALA A 268 -15.14 -1.59 -13.50
C ALA A 268 -15.40 -2.91 -12.73
N ILE A 269 -16.64 -3.16 -12.28
CA ILE A 269 -17.06 -4.38 -11.57
C ILE A 269 -18.03 -5.19 -12.43
#